data_AF-A0A2N1PWM2-F1
#
_entry.id   AF-A0A2N1PWM2-F1
#
_cell.length_a   1.000
_cell.length_b   1.000
_cell.length_c   1.000
_cell.angle_alpha   90.00
_cell.angle_beta   90.00
_cell.angle_gamma   90.00
#
_symmetry.space_group_name_H-M   'P 1'
#
loop_
_entity.id
_entity.type
_entity.pdbx_description
1 polymer ?
#
loop_
_entity_poly.entity_id
_entity_poly.type
_entity_poly.pdbx_seq_one_letter_code
_entity_poly.pdbx_strand_id
1 'polypeptide(L)'
;MIETIKTLSNICTYALENKFYNHPIENEKEFYKIAKENGLIGLIFDMLNPDVLSKEFIRHMQKDYFAYIASDVKQTDAILRLNLLFNQNQIKHIFLKGSRLKKIYPNSYMRGMGDIDILIHESDMKKVHELFKDQGIILESPSDAHDLFKMDQTIINNHRQN
;
A
#
# COMPACT_ATOMS: atom_id res chain seq x y z
N MET A 1 5.90 -9.26 -24.03
CA MET A 1 4.68 -8.66 -23.46
C MET A 1 3.61 -9.66 -23.05
N ILE A 2 2.86 -10.32 -23.95
CA ILE A 2 1.75 -11.23 -23.55
C ILE A 2 2.26 -12.38 -22.67
N GLU A 3 3.34 -13.06 -23.07
CA GLU A 3 3.93 -14.14 -22.27
C GLU A 3 4.45 -13.64 -20.92
N THR A 4 5.09 -12.47 -20.90
CA THR A 4 5.55 -11.80 -19.66
C THR A 4 4.38 -11.55 -18.68
N ILE A 5 3.23 -11.09 -19.20
CA ILE A 5 2.02 -10.87 -18.39
C ILE A 5 1.47 -12.19 -17.86
N LYS A 6 1.42 -13.26 -18.68
CA LYS A 6 0.99 -14.58 -18.23
C LYS A 6 1.88 -15.10 -17.10
N THR A 7 3.20 -14.98 -17.26
CA THR A 7 4.17 -15.36 -16.22
C THR A 7 3.95 -14.57 -14.93
N LEU A 8 3.79 -13.25 -15.02
CA LEU A 8 3.52 -12.40 -13.86
C LEU A 8 2.21 -12.78 -13.15
N SER A 9 1.12 -12.97 -13.90
CA SER A 9 -0.16 -13.41 -13.36
C SER A 9 -0.04 -14.78 -12.65
N ASN A 10 0.70 -15.71 -13.23
CA ASN A 10 0.94 -17.01 -12.62
C ASN A 10 1.71 -16.88 -11.28
N ILE A 11 2.76 -16.06 -11.26
CA ILE A 11 3.53 -15.82 -10.03
C ILE A 11 2.67 -15.13 -8.96
N CYS A 12 1.76 -14.24 -9.32
CA CYS A 12 0.79 -13.66 -8.38
C CYS A 12 -0.10 -14.74 -7.74
N THR A 13 -0.59 -15.71 -8.52
CA THR A 13 -1.36 -16.85 -7.98
C THR A 13 -0.51 -17.66 -7.01
N TYR A 14 0.74 -17.97 -7.37
CA TYR A 14 1.67 -18.68 -6.52
C TYR A 14 1.92 -17.94 -5.19
N ALA A 15 2.09 -16.62 -5.24
CA ALA A 15 2.25 -15.79 -4.05
C ALA A 15 1.04 -15.80 -3.12
N LEU A 16 -0.18 -15.71 -3.68
CA LEU A 16 -1.41 -15.81 -2.87
C LEU A 16 -1.59 -17.20 -2.25
N GLU A 17 -0.99 -18.24 -2.84
CA GLU A 17 -0.98 -19.61 -2.34
C GLU A 17 0.26 -19.95 -1.50
N ASN A 18 1.17 -18.99 -1.25
CA ASN A 18 2.47 -19.21 -0.60
C ASN A 18 3.32 -20.31 -1.24
N LYS A 19 3.38 -20.36 -2.58
CA LYS A 19 4.19 -21.30 -3.37
C LYS A 19 5.33 -20.59 -4.08
N PHE A 20 6.48 -21.25 -4.16
CA PHE A 20 7.64 -20.75 -4.89
C PHE A 20 7.52 -20.96 -6.40
N TYR A 21 7.92 -19.95 -7.17
CA TYR A 21 8.10 -20.02 -8.60
C TYR A 21 9.55 -20.38 -8.93
N ASN A 22 9.75 -21.60 -9.43
CA ASN A 22 11.06 -22.22 -9.65
C ASN A 22 11.48 -22.28 -11.13
N HIS A 23 10.87 -21.46 -11.98
CA HIS A 23 11.17 -21.43 -13.41
C HIS A 23 11.92 -20.15 -13.80
N PRO A 24 12.74 -20.18 -14.86
CA PRO A 24 13.41 -18.97 -15.34
C PRO A 24 12.39 -17.98 -15.91
N ILE A 25 12.73 -16.69 -15.86
CA ILE A 25 11.97 -15.61 -16.50
C ILE A 25 12.69 -15.23 -17.79
N GLU A 26 12.06 -15.45 -18.95
CA GLU A 26 12.70 -15.25 -20.26
C GLU A 26 13.20 -13.82 -20.49
N ASN A 27 12.40 -12.82 -20.11
CA ASN A 27 12.74 -11.40 -20.25
C ASN A 27 12.61 -10.68 -18.90
N GLU A 28 13.62 -10.83 -18.06
CA GLU A 28 13.70 -10.22 -16.72
C GLU A 28 13.54 -8.70 -16.73
N LYS A 29 14.06 -8.01 -17.76
CA LYS A 29 13.96 -6.54 -17.87
C LYS A 29 12.53 -6.09 -18.12
N GLU A 30 11.84 -6.73 -19.07
CA GLU A 30 10.42 -6.45 -19.34
C GLU A 30 9.56 -6.87 -18.15
N PHE A 31 9.85 -8.01 -17.54
CA PHE A 31 9.14 -8.51 -16.36
C PHE A 31 9.23 -7.53 -15.20
N TYR A 32 10.44 -7.09 -14.84
CA TYR A 32 10.65 -6.10 -13.77
C TYR A 32 9.87 -4.82 -14.04
N LYS A 33 9.93 -4.31 -15.28
CA LYS A 33 9.20 -3.10 -15.68
C LYS A 33 7.69 -3.27 -15.46
N ILE A 34 7.09 -4.33 -15.97
CA ILE A 34 5.64 -4.58 -15.85
C ILE A 34 5.24 -4.79 -14.39
N ALA A 35 6.00 -5.61 -13.64
CA ALA A 35 5.73 -5.87 -12.23
C ALA A 35 5.79 -4.58 -11.39
N LYS A 36 6.75 -3.70 -11.68
CA LYS A 36 6.89 -2.41 -11.02
C LYS A 36 5.76 -1.45 -11.36
N GLU A 37 5.46 -1.26 -12.65
CA GLU A 37 4.40 -0.35 -13.12
C GLU A 37 3.00 -0.75 -12.61
N ASN A 38 2.77 -2.04 -12.38
CA ASN A 38 1.51 -2.56 -11.85
C ASN A 38 1.49 -2.71 -10.32
N GLY A 39 2.56 -2.32 -9.63
CA GLY A 39 2.60 -2.33 -8.17
C GLY A 39 2.67 -3.72 -7.54
N LEU A 40 3.23 -4.72 -8.24
CA LEU A 40 3.16 -6.14 -7.86
C LEU A 40 4.45 -6.66 -7.22
N ILE A 41 5.52 -5.87 -7.15
CA ILE A 41 6.82 -6.30 -6.60
C ILE A 41 6.69 -6.83 -5.17
N GLY A 42 5.98 -6.11 -4.30
CA GLY A 42 5.77 -6.52 -2.90
C GLY A 42 5.00 -7.83 -2.76
N LEU A 43 4.14 -8.17 -3.73
CA LEU A 43 3.39 -9.42 -3.74
C LEU A 43 4.27 -10.61 -4.13
N ILE A 44 5.12 -10.45 -5.14
CA ILE A 44 5.74 -11.60 -5.81
C ILE A 44 7.17 -11.92 -5.37
N PHE A 45 7.92 -10.95 -4.83
CA PHE A 45 9.37 -11.09 -4.65
C PHE A 45 9.77 -12.31 -3.80
N ASP A 46 9.08 -12.54 -2.68
CA ASP A 46 9.38 -13.65 -1.76
C ASP A 46 9.20 -15.03 -2.39
N MET A 47 8.45 -15.12 -3.50
CA MET A 47 8.19 -16.38 -4.19
C MET A 47 9.17 -16.64 -5.33
N LEU A 48 10.07 -15.71 -5.64
CA LEU A 48 11.04 -15.88 -6.72
C LEU A 48 12.24 -16.70 -6.23
N ASN A 49 12.61 -17.70 -7.01
CA ASN A 49 13.82 -18.49 -6.74
C ASN A 49 15.07 -17.79 -7.31
N PRO A 50 16.00 -17.33 -6.47
CA PRO A 50 17.20 -16.61 -6.93
C PRO A 50 18.19 -17.49 -7.71
N ASP A 51 18.12 -18.82 -7.60
CA ASP A 51 19.05 -19.73 -8.28
C ASP A 51 18.80 -19.84 -9.80
N VAL A 52 17.58 -19.51 -10.25
CA VAL A 52 17.17 -19.57 -11.66
C VAL A 52 17.07 -18.19 -12.32
N LEU A 53 17.50 -17.13 -11.61
CA LEU A 53 17.35 -15.74 -12.02
C LEU A 53 18.69 -15.01 -11.96
N SER A 54 18.82 -13.92 -12.72
CA SER A 54 20.05 -13.14 -12.70
C SER A 54 20.21 -12.36 -11.39
N LYS A 55 21.44 -12.26 -10.90
CA LYS A 55 21.78 -11.47 -9.70
C LYS A 55 21.40 -10.00 -9.85
N GLU A 56 21.53 -9.45 -11.06
CA GLU A 56 21.16 -8.06 -11.37
C GLU A 56 19.65 -7.86 -11.18
N PHE A 57 18.84 -8.76 -11.75
CA PHE A 57 17.38 -8.72 -11.61
C PHE A 57 16.94 -8.83 -10.15
N ILE A 58 17.44 -9.84 -9.42
CA ILE A 58 17.13 -10.02 -8.00
C ILE A 58 17.46 -8.76 -7.19
N ARG A 59 18.62 -8.14 -7.43
CA ARG A 59 19.02 -6.90 -6.74
C ARG A 59 18.05 -5.75 -7.00
N HIS A 60 17.57 -5.58 -8.24
CA HIS A 60 16.59 -4.54 -8.58
C HIS A 60 15.23 -4.80 -7.92
N MET A 61 14.73 -6.04 -8.01
CA MET A 61 13.49 -6.45 -7.36
C MET A 61 13.56 -6.25 -5.84
N GLN A 62 14.67 -6.65 -5.21
CA GLN A 62 14.87 -6.58 -3.76
C GLN A 62 14.85 -5.13 -3.25
N LYS A 63 15.47 -4.20 -3.98
CA LYS A 63 15.45 -2.78 -3.62
C LYS A 63 14.02 -2.25 -3.53
N ASP A 64 13.21 -2.52 -4.56
CA ASP A 64 11.82 -2.07 -4.59
C ASP A 64 10.98 -2.83 -3.55
N TYR A 65 11.18 -4.14 -3.39
CA TYR A 65 10.52 -4.95 -2.36
C TYR A 65 10.68 -4.36 -0.94
N PHE A 66 11.89 -3.97 -0.55
CA PHE A 66 12.10 -3.33 0.75
C PHE A 66 11.40 -1.98 0.88
N ALA A 67 11.17 -1.26 -0.23
CA ALA A 67 10.36 -0.05 -0.20
C ALA A 67 8.88 -0.34 0.11
N TYR A 68 8.33 -1.49 -0.32
CA TYR A 68 6.98 -1.92 0.05
C TYR A 68 6.89 -2.21 1.55
N ILE A 69 7.86 -2.96 2.11
CA ILE A 69 7.91 -3.23 3.55
C ILE A 69 7.99 -1.92 4.34
N ALA A 70 8.91 -1.02 3.97
CA ALA A 70 9.09 0.25 4.66
C ALA A 70 7.82 1.11 4.61
N SER A 71 7.13 1.12 3.47
CA SER A 71 5.86 1.85 3.30
C SER A 71 4.75 1.25 4.15
N ASP A 72 4.65 -0.08 4.19
CA ASP A 72 3.66 -0.80 4.98
C ASP A 72 3.80 -0.55 6.49
N VAL A 73 5.03 -0.57 7.00
CA VAL A 73 5.33 -0.25 8.41
C VAL A 73 4.89 1.18 8.74
N LYS A 74 5.28 2.16 7.91
CA LYS A 74 4.90 3.58 8.11
C LYS A 74 3.39 3.78 8.09
N GLN A 75 2.71 3.16 7.13
CA GLN A 75 1.26 3.27 6.99
C GLN A 75 0.53 2.59 8.14
N THR A 76 1.03 1.46 8.62
CA THR A 76 0.46 0.76 9.77
C THR A 76 0.58 1.62 11.04
N ASP A 77 1.73 2.23 11.28
CA ASP A 77 1.92 3.18 12.39
C ASP A 77 0.96 4.38 12.27
N ALA A 78 0.86 5.00 11.09
CA ALA A 78 -0.06 6.11 10.85
C ALA A 78 -1.53 5.70 11.08
N ILE A 79 -1.96 4.52 10.63
CA ILE A 79 -3.31 4.00 10.89
C ILE A 79 -3.56 3.86 12.39
N LEU A 80 -2.60 3.31 13.15
CA LEU A 80 -2.74 3.16 14.61
C LEU A 80 -2.83 4.51 15.31
N ARG A 81 -1.98 5.47 14.94
CA ARG A 81 -1.98 6.84 15.48
C ARG A 81 -3.30 7.56 15.17
N LEU A 82 -3.78 7.50 13.94
CA LEU A 82 -5.06 8.10 13.53
C LEU A 82 -6.24 7.46 14.26
N ASN A 83 -6.26 6.12 14.34
CA ASN A 83 -7.29 5.40 15.07
C ASN A 83 -7.33 5.81 16.54
N LEU A 84 -6.18 5.91 17.20
CA LEU A 84 -6.09 6.37 18.59
C LEU A 84 -6.60 7.81 18.73
N LEU A 85 -6.11 8.71 17.87
CA LEU A 85 -6.45 10.13 17.85
C LEU A 85 -7.96 10.35 17.70
N PHE A 86 -8.59 9.66 16.74
CA PHE A 86 -10.04 9.76 16.52
C PHE A 86 -10.84 9.17 17.69
N ASN A 87 -10.45 8.00 18.21
CA ASN A 87 -11.16 7.38 19.32
C ASN A 87 -11.09 8.23 20.60
N GLN A 88 -9.92 8.79 20.93
CA GLN A 88 -9.76 9.70 22.08
C GLN A 88 -10.63 10.96 21.96
N ASN A 89 -10.85 11.42 20.73
CA ASN A 89 -11.68 12.58 20.44
C ASN A 89 -13.13 12.20 20.11
N GLN A 90 -13.55 10.95 20.30
CA GLN A 90 -14.91 10.48 20.02
C GLN A 90 -15.38 10.75 18.57
N ILE A 91 -14.46 10.73 17.61
CA ILE A 91 -14.73 10.91 16.19
C ILE A 91 -15.01 9.55 15.58
N LYS A 92 -16.24 9.35 15.07
CA LYS A 92 -16.60 8.11 14.38
C LYS A 92 -15.90 8.07 13.02
N HIS A 93 -15.19 6.98 12.76
CA HIS A 93 -14.41 6.83 11.54
C HIS A 93 -14.38 5.38 11.06
N ILE A 94 -14.23 5.20 9.75
CA ILE A 94 -14.09 3.88 9.12
C ILE A 94 -12.90 3.93 8.17
N PHE A 95 -11.89 3.08 8.41
CA PHE A 95 -10.81 2.86 7.47
C PHE A 95 -11.30 2.07 6.25
N LEU A 96 -10.95 2.51 5.04
CA LEU A 96 -11.42 1.96 3.77
C LEU A 96 -10.28 1.35 2.92
N LYS A 97 -10.66 0.63 1.87
CA LYS A 97 -9.78 0.13 0.80
C LYS A 97 -8.54 -0.59 1.33
N GLY A 98 -7.34 -0.15 0.94
CA GLY A 98 -6.07 -0.81 1.21
C GLY A 98 -5.86 -1.13 2.69
N SER A 99 -6.20 -0.19 3.58
CA SER A 99 -6.06 -0.36 5.04
C SER A 99 -6.82 -1.57 5.60
N ARG A 100 -7.94 -1.94 4.97
CA ARG A 100 -8.74 -3.14 5.33
C ARG A 100 -8.29 -4.36 4.55
N LEU A 101 -8.01 -4.21 3.27
CA LEU A 101 -7.64 -5.31 2.37
C LEU A 101 -6.28 -5.91 2.69
N LYS A 102 -5.34 -5.19 3.31
CA LYS A 102 -4.06 -5.75 3.76
C LYS A 102 -4.21 -7.02 4.60
N LYS A 103 -5.31 -7.17 5.34
CA LYS A 103 -5.56 -8.31 6.24
C LYS A 103 -5.88 -9.63 5.53
N ILE A 104 -6.22 -9.59 4.24
CA ILE A 104 -6.56 -10.80 3.47
C ILE A 104 -5.37 -11.34 2.66
N TYR A 105 -4.24 -10.63 2.66
CA TYR A 105 -3.00 -11.09 2.04
C TYR A 105 -2.15 -11.86 3.07
N PRO A 106 -1.30 -12.80 2.64
CA PRO A 106 -0.40 -13.53 3.55
C PRO A 106 0.47 -12.59 4.41
N ASN A 107 0.99 -11.53 3.80
CA ASN A 107 1.68 -10.44 4.50
C ASN A 107 1.12 -9.08 4.07
N SER A 108 1.03 -8.11 4.98
CA SER A 108 0.41 -6.80 4.72
C SER A 108 1.09 -6.00 3.61
N TYR A 109 2.43 -6.05 3.51
CA TYR A 109 3.19 -5.37 2.47
C TYR A 109 2.91 -5.91 1.06
N MET A 110 2.38 -7.13 0.92
CA MET A 110 1.99 -7.70 -0.38
C MET A 110 0.86 -6.90 -1.03
N ARG A 111 0.01 -6.25 -0.22
CA ARG A 111 -0.94 -5.25 -0.70
C ARG A 111 -0.33 -3.86 -0.57
N GLY A 112 0.35 -3.41 -1.63
CA GLY A 112 0.78 -2.02 -1.75
C GLY A 112 -0.41 -1.06 -1.56
N MET A 113 -0.19 0.06 -0.88
CA MET A 113 -1.21 1.08 -0.63
C MET A 113 -0.55 2.45 -0.84
N GLY A 114 -1.23 3.37 -1.52
CA GLY A 114 -0.72 4.72 -1.76
C GLY A 114 -1.09 5.64 -0.59
N ASP A 115 -2.38 5.87 -0.43
CA ASP A 115 -3.01 6.70 0.58
C ASP A 115 -3.78 5.87 1.62
N ILE A 116 -4.00 6.47 2.80
CA ILE A 116 -4.91 5.93 3.82
C ILE A 116 -6.28 6.56 3.60
N ASP A 117 -7.23 5.79 3.11
CA ASP A 117 -8.63 6.22 2.99
C ASP A 117 -9.40 6.06 4.31
N ILE A 118 -10.06 7.13 4.73
CA ILE A 118 -10.87 7.16 5.95
C ILE A 118 -12.20 7.82 5.65
N LEU A 119 -13.30 7.20 6.06
CA LEU A 119 -14.64 7.78 6.02
C LEU A 119 -14.95 8.40 7.38
N ILE A 120 -15.32 9.67 7.39
CA ILE A 120 -15.72 10.42 8.58
C ILE A 120 -17.05 11.12 8.29
N HIS A 121 -17.91 11.21 9.31
CA HIS A 121 -19.18 11.92 9.19
C HIS A 121 -18.94 13.41 8.92
N GLU A 122 -19.72 14.02 8.02
CA GLU A 122 -19.51 15.42 7.63
C GLU A 122 -19.56 16.37 8.83
N SER A 123 -20.44 16.10 9.79
CA SER A 123 -20.57 16.88 11.04
C SER A 123 -19.29 16.95 11.88
N ASP A 124 -18.40 15.95 11.77
CA ASP A 124 -17.16 15.88 12.54
C ASP A 124 -15.97 16.50 11.78
N MET A 125 -16.13 16.85 10.49
CA MET A 125 -15.01 17.30 9.66
C MET A 125 -14.35 18.58 10.20
N LYS A 126 -15.13 19.56 10.68
CA LYS A 126 -14.56 20.76 11.29
C LYS A 126 -13.64 20.42 12.48
N LYS A 127 -14.08 19.49 13.32
CA LYS A 127 -13.30 18.99 14.47
C LYS A 127 -12.04 18.25 14.01
N VAL A 128 -12.13 17.45 12.96
CA VAL A 128 -10.97 16.77 12.37
C VAL A 128 -9.92 17.76 11.86
N HIS A 129 -10.34 18.81 11.16
CA HIS A 129 -9.42 19.85 10.67
C HIS A 129 -8.67 20.54 11.80
N GLU A 130 -9.38 20.94 12.86
CA GLU A 130 -8.78 21.54 14.06
C GLU A 130 -7.80 20.56 14.74
N LEU A 131 -8.24 19.31 14.95
CA LEU A 131 -7.42 18.27 15.57
C LEU A 131 -6.16 17.95 14.77
N PHE A 132 -6.28 17.83 13.45
CA PHE A 132 -5.17 17.54 12.55
C PHE A 132 -4.15 18.67 12.57
N LYS A 133 -4.61 19.92 12.53
CA LYS A 133 -3.74 21.10 12.66
C LYS A 133 -2.93 21.06 13.97
N ASP A 134 -3.57 20.73 15.09
CA ASP A 134 -2.90 20.64 16.40
C ASP A 134 -1.87 19.51 16.47
N GLN A 135 -2.08 18.43 15.70
CA GLN A 135 -1.14 17.31 15.59
C GLN A 135 -0.08 17.50 14.49
N GLY A 136 -0.04 18.67 13.82
CA GLY A 136 0.90 18.93 12.73
C GLY A 136 0.60 18.15 11.44
N ILE A 137 -0.62 17.62 11.29
CA ILE A 137 -1.11 16.97 10.07
C ILE A 137 -1.61 18.07 9.13
N ILE A 138 -1.01 18.16 7.95
CA ILE A 138 -1.15 19.31 7.05
C ILE A 138 -2.23 19.02 6.02
N LEU A 139 -3.18 19.94 5.84
CA LEU A 139 -4.10 19.92 4.70
C LEU A 139 -3.34 20.31 3.43
N GLU A 140 -3.21 19.40 2.48
CA GLU A 140 -2.56 19.67 1.18
C GLU A 140 -3.56 20.17 0.15
N SER A 141 -4.77 19.61 0.14
CA SER A 141 -5.83 20.04 -0.79
C SER A 141 -7.21 19.73 -0.22
N PRO A 142 -8.08 20.74 -0.06
CA PRO A 142 -9.50 20.51 0.15
C PRO A 142 -10.20 20.20 -1.17
N SER A 143 -11.23 19.35 -1.13
CA SER A 143 -12.16 19.17 -2.25
C SER A 143 -13.60 19.00 -1.76
N ASP A 144 -14.55 19.01 -2.70
CA ASP A 144 -15.98 18.85 -2.40
C ASP A 144 -16.30 17.46 -1.85
N ALA A 145 -15.56 16.43 -2.28
CA ALA A 145 -15.81 15.02 -1.92
C ALA A 145 -14.86 14.48 -0.84
N HIS A 146 -13.64 14.98 -0.78
CA HIS A 146 -12.60 14.52 0.14
C HIS A 146 -11.56 15.59 0.48
N ASP A 147 -10.96 15.49 1.66
CA ASP A 147 -9.82 16.32 2.03
C ASP A 147 -8.53 15.48 2.02
N LEU A 148 -7.50 15.98 1.33
CA LEU A 148 -6.19 15.35 1.28
C LEU A 148 -5.29 15.97 2.34
N PHE A 149 -4.87 15.14 3.29
CA PHE A 149 -3.96 15.50 4.36
C PHE A 149 -2.64 14.75 4.25
N LYS A 150 -1.61 15.32 4.86
CA LYS A 150 -0.29 14.72 4.96
C LYS A 150 0.17 14.63 6.41
N MET A 151 0.53 13.42 6.78
CA MET A 151 1.11 13.07 8.07
C MET A 151 2.48 12.43 7.82
N ASP A 152 3.54 13.15 8.16
CA ASP A 152 4.92 12.78 7.83
C ASP A 152 5.10 12.60 6.31
N GLN A 153 5.30 11.36 5.83
CA GLN A 153 5.39 10.99 4.41
C GLN A 153 4.15 10.25 3.91
N THR A 154 3.09 10.17 4.72
CA THR A 154 1.87 9.41 4.42
C THR A 154 0.74 10.35 4.02
N ILE A 155 0.08 10.02 2.91
CA ILE A 155 -1.10 10.73 2.43
C ILE A 155 -2.34 10.10 3.07
N ILE A 156 -3.24 10.93 3.57
CA ILE A 156 -4.51 10.57 4.16
C ILE A 156 -5.61 11.18 3.32
N ASN A 157 -6.59 10.37 2.93
CA ASN A 157 -7.72 10.77 2.12
C ASN A 157 -9.00 10.64 2.94
N ASN A 158 -9.49 11.76 3.44
CA ASN A 158 -10.68 11.81 4.29
C ASN A 158 -11.93 12.02 3.43
N HIS A 159 -12.72 10.96 3.26
CA HIS A 159 -14.02 10.98 2.61
C HIS A 159 -15.09 11.45 3.57
N ARG A 160 -16.06 12.23 3.07
CA ARG A 160 -17.18 12.73 3.85
C ARG A 160 -18.40 11.82 3.66
N GLN A 161 -19.00 11.39 4.77
CA GLN A 161 -20.31 10.73 4.75
C GLN A 161 -21.39 11.77 5.06
N ASN A 162 -22.31 11.95 4.10
CA ASN A 162 -23.52 12.77 4.24
C ASN A 162 -24.64 12.01 4.95
#